data_AF-A0A7J7GSR3-F1
#
_entry.id   AF-A0A7J7GSR3-F1
#
_cell.length_a   1.000
_cell.length_b   1.000
_cell.length_c   1.000
_cell.angle_alpha   90.00
_cell.angle_beta   90.00
_cell.angle_gamma   90.00
#
_symmetry.space_group_name_H-M   'P 1'
#
loop_
_entity.id
_entity.type
_entity.pdbx_description
1 polymer ?
#
loop_
_entity_poly.entity_id
_entity_poly.type
_entity_poly.pdbx_seq_one_letter_code
_entity_poly.pdbx_strand_id
1 'polypeptide(L)'
;MASDSRIMGLVIRNCEAVFVGLNSLVDVGGGTGIIAQIISEAFPSIKFIVFDLPHVVENLPEGKNLNYVEGDTFQSFPSANAIFFKRSYSKQGRREGGKVIIIDIVVDGDKDEHDITETKLVCDIFMMVLATGRERSEKEWEKIFLEAGFSHYKITPNFGLRSLIEVYP
;
A
#
# COMPACT_ATOMS: atom_id res chain seq x y z
N MET A 1 -9.71 -7.56 -6.11
CA MET A 1 -9.97 -7.04 -7.46
C MET A 1 -11.09 -6.00 -7.46
N ALA A 2 -12.38 -6.35 -7.37
CA ALA A 2 -13.46 -5.34 -7.38
C ALA A 2 -13.51 -4.44 -6.13
N SER A 3 -13.27 -5.00 -4.95
CA SER A 3 -13.19 -4.24 -3.70
C SER A 3 -12.01 -3.25 -3.71
N ASP A 4 -10.88 -3.68 -4.25
CA ASP A 4 -9.66 -2.89 -4.34
C ASP A 4 -9.84 -1.68 -5.27
N SER A 5 -10.51 -1.86 -6.41
CA SER A 5 -10.84 -0.75 -7.32
C SER A 5 -11.77 0.28 -6.66
N ARG A 6 -12.77 -0.17 -5.88
CA ARG A 6 -13.66 0.73 -5.14
C ARG A 6 -12.91 1.52 -4.07
N ILE A 7 -12.03 0.85 -3.32
CA ILE A 7 -11.18 1.50 -2.30
C ILE A 7 -10.28 2.54 -2.96
N MET A 8 -9.63 2.20 -4.07
CA MET A 8 -8.75 3.15 -4.76
C MET A 8 -9.51 4.36 -5.30
N GLY A 9 -10.74 4.15 -5.80
CA GLY A 9 -11.62 5.26 -6.18
C GLY A 9 -11.94 6.21 -5.03
N LEU A 10 -12.12 5.69 -3.81
CA LEU A 10 -12.30 6.53 -2.61
C LEU A 10 -11.00 7.25 -2.23
N VAL A 11 -9.86 6.57 -2.28
CA VAL A 11 -8.55 7.17 -1.97
C VAL A 11 -8.21 8.30 -2.95
N ILE A 12 -8.44 8.12 -4.24
CA ILE A 12 -8.22 9.19 -5.25
C ILE A 12 -9.11 10.39 -4.96
N ARG A 13 -10.40 10.16 -4.65
CA ARG A 13 -11.36 11.25 -4.39
C ARG A 13 -11.08 12.01 -3.09
N ASN A 14 -10.69 11.31 -2.04
CA ASN A 14 -10.61 11.89 -0.68
C ASN A 14 -9.18 12.23 -0.27
N CYS A 15 -8.17 11.70 -0.95
CA CYS A 15 -6.76 11.78 -0.58
C CYS A 15 -5.87 12.06 -1.79
N GLU A 16 -6.34 12.86 -2.75
CA GLU A 16 -5.57 13.26 -3.94
C GLU A 16 -4.18 13.82 -3.60
N ALA A 17 -4.10 14.64 -2.53
CA ALA A 17 -2.88 15.24 -2.03
C ALA A 17 -1.76 14.23 -1.70
N VAL A 18 -2.10 12.95 -1.50
CA VAL A 18 -1.13 11.87 -1.28
C VAL A 18 -0.32 11.58 -2.56
N PHE A 19 -0.82 11.90 -3.74
CA PHE A 19 -0.10 11.64 -4.99
C PHE A 19 0.48 12.92 -5.62
N VAL A 20 0.07 14.10 -5.16
CA VAL A 20 0.57 15.39 -5.65
C VAL A 20 2.07 15.53 -5.37
N GLY A 21 2.83 15.97 -6.39
CA GLY A 21 4.27 16.20 -6.30
C GLY A 21 5.14 14.96 -6.47
N LEU A 22 4.54 13.78 -6.64
CA LEU A 22 5.29 12.57 -6.99
C LEU A 22 5.71 12.61 -8.47
N ASN A 23 6.93 12.15 -8.78
CA ASN A 23 7.36 11.92 -10.17
C ASN A 23 7.36 10.44 -10.53
N SER A 24 7.54 9.56 -9.53
CA SER A 24 7.47 8.10 -9.69
C SER A 24 6.91 7.39 -8.47
N LEU A 25 6.20 6.29 -8.71
CA LEU A 25 5.62 5.42 -7.69
C LEU A 25 5.87 3.94 -8.07
N VAL A 26 6.32 3.14 -7.11
CA VAL A 26 6.42 1.66 -7.25
C VAL A 26 5.34 1.00 -6.42
N ASP A 27 4.47 0.21 -7.04
CA ASP A 27 3.48 -0.67 -6.41
C ASP A 27 4.12 -2.05 -6.18
N VAL A 28 4.49 -2.32 -4.93
CA VAL A 28 5.23 -3.52 -4.54
C VAL A 28 4.27 -4.64 -4.16
N GLY A 29 4.39 -5.78 -4.82
CA GLY A 29 3.37 -6.84 -4.77
C GLY A 29 2.09 -6.43 -5.50
N GLY A 30 2.22 -5.62 -6.56
CA GLY A 30 1.09 -5.01 -7.28
C GLY A 30 0.28 -6.00 -8.13
N GLY A 31 0.73 -7.25 -8.25
CA GLY A 31 0.05 -8.30 -8.99
C GLY A 31 -0.14 -7.94 -10.45
N THR A 32 -1.38 -8.03 -10.93
CA THR A 32 -1.76 -7.67 -12.31
C THR A 32 -1.87 -6.15 -12.55
N GLY A 33 -1.45 -5.31 -11.58
CA GLY A 33 -1.34 -3.87 -11.75
C GLY A 33 -2.66 -3.09 -11.68
N ILE A 34 -3.77 -3.69 -11.24
CA ILE A 34 -5.10 -3.03 -11.18
C ILE A 34 -5.05 -1.72 -10.40
N ILE A 35 -4.35 -1.68 -9.26
CA ILE A 35 -4.24 -0.46 -8.45
C ILE A 35 -3.43 0.59 -9.20
N ALA A 36 -2.24 0.22 -9.68
CA ALA A 36 -1.39 1.13 -10.43
C ALA A 36 -2.07 1.70 -11.68
N GLN A 37 -2.86 0.90 -12.42
CA GLN A 37 -3.67 1.38 -13.56
C GLN A 37 -4.66 2.47 -13.15
N ILE A 38 -5.41 2.25 -12.07
CA ILE A 38 -6.40 3.22 -11.58
C ILE A 38 -5.73 4.53 -11.16
N ILE A 39 -4.59 4.45 -10.47
CA ILE A 39 -3.84 5.65 -10.05
C ILE A 39 -3.20 6.33 -11.27
N SER A 40 -2.70 5.58 -12.24
CA SER A 40 -2.01 6.12 -13.42
C SER A 40 -2.93 6.88 -14.36
N GLU A 41 -4.22 6.51 -14.41
CA GLU A 41 -5.27 7.25 -15.11
C GLU A 41 -5.60 8.57 -14.40
N ALA A 42 -5.63 8.58 -13.06
CA ALA A 42 -5.91 9.79 -12.29
C ALA A 42 -4.71 10.77 -12.23
N PHE A 43 -3.48 10.25 -12.31
CA PHE A 43 -2.24 11.04 -12.26
C PHE A 43 -1.30 10.73 -13.43
N PRO A 44 -1.62 11.18 -14.65
CA PRO A 44 -0.86 10.82 -15.86
C PRO A 44 0.61 11.27 -15.87
N SER A 45 0.97 12.26 -15.03
CA SER A 45 2.34 12.78 -14.91
C SER A 45 3.27 11.90 -14.08
N ILE A 46 2.73 11.00 -13.25
CA ILE A 46 3.52 10.10 -12.42
C ILE A 46 3.91 8.88 -13.26
N LYS A 47 5.17 8.44 -13.13
CA LYS A 47 5.65 7.17 -13.66
C LYS A 47 5.32 6.04 -12.69
N PHE A 48 4.60 5.01 -13.14
CA PHE A 48 4.24 3.87 -12.31
C PHE A 48 5.06 2.64 -12.67
N ILE A 49 5.47 1.92 -11.63
CA ILE A 49 6.13 0.63 -11.74
C ILE A 49 5.33 -0.36 -10.91
N VAL A 50 4.80 -1.41 -11.52
CA VAL A 50 4.26 -2.57 -10.81
C VAL A 50 5.39 -3.56 -10.64
N PHE A 51 5.71 -3.90 -9.39
CA PHE A 51 6.79 -4.81 -9.06
C PHE A 51 6.24 -6.07 -8.39
N ASP A 52 6.51 -7.24 -8.98
CA ASP A 52 6.08 -8.53 -8.45
C ASP A 52 6.99 -9.67 -8.94
N LEU A 53 6.71 -10.90 -8.51
CA LEU A 53 7.47 -12.07 -8.93
C LEU A 53 7.37 -12.29 -10.45
N PRO A 54 8.40 -12.88 -11.11
CA PRO A 54 8.43 -13.08 -12.56
C PRO A 54 7.16 -13.70 -13.14
N HIS A 55 6.69 -14.80 -12.54
CA HIS A 55 5.50 -15.53 -12.99
C HIS A 55 4.17 -14.75 -12.83
N VAL A 56 4.16 -13.66 -12.07
CA VAL A 56 2.98 -12.82 -11.85
C VAL A 56 2.86 -11.73 -12.91
N VAL A 57 3.99 -11.14 -13.30
CA VAL A 57 4.03 -10.02 -14.27
C VAL A 57 4.32 -10.46 -15.69
N GLU A 58 4.61 -11.74 -15.89
CA GLU A 58 4.84 -12.33 -17.21
C GLU A 58 3.68 -12.02 -18.16
N ASN A 59 4.00 -11.57 -19.38
CA ASN A 59 3.03 -11.30 -20.46
C ASN A 59 1.97 -10.23 -20.15
N LEU A 60 2.16 -9.40 -19.12
CA LEU A 60 1.25 -8.27 -18.87
C LEU A 60 1.49 -7.13 -19.87
N PRO A 61 0.42 -6.53 -20.41
CA PRO A 61 0.54 -5.46 -21.39
C PRO A 61 1.05 -4.17 -20.73
N GLU A 62 2.10 -3.60 -21.29
CA GLU A 62 2.60 -2.29 -20.84
C GLU A 62 1.58 -1.17 -21.08
N GLY A 63 1.50 -0.23 -20.14
CA GLY A 63 0.68 0.97 -20.26
C GLY A 63 1.53 2.21 -20.56
N LYS A 64 0.89 3.29 -21.04
CA LYS A 64 1.59 4.52 -21.47
C LYS A 64 2.52 5.13 -20.41
N ASN A 65 2.17 5.02 -19.14
CA ASN A 65 2.93 5.50 -17.98
C ASN A 65 3.07 4.42 -16.89
N LEU A 66 2.89 3.15 -17.26
CA LEU A 66 2.85 2.02 -16.35
C LEU A 66 3.73 0.89 -16.89
N ASN A 67 4.79 0.58 -16.15
CA ASN A 67 5.72 -0.50 -16.48
C ASN A 67 5.59 -1.64 -15.47
N TYR A 68 5.85 -2.86 -15.92
CA TYR A 68 5.96 -4.02 -15.04
C TYR A 68 7.44 -4.38 -14.89
N VAL A 69 7.86 -4.67 -13.68
CA VAL A 69 9.23 -5.08 -13.37
C VAL A 69 9.16 -6.32 -12.51
N GLU A 70 9.87 -7.36 -12.93
CA GLU A 70 9.97 -8.60 -12.16
C GLU A 70 11.06 -8.53 -11.09
N GLY A 71 10.84 -9.22 -9.97
CA GLY A 71 11.86 -9.46 -8.96
C GLY A 71 11.31 -9.92 -7.62
N ASP A 72 12.20 -10.01 -6.64
CA ASP A 72 11.88 -10.42 -5.28
C ASP A 72 11.99 -9.24 -4.32
N THR A 73 10.85 -8.86 -3.72
CA THR A 73 10.73 -7.73 -2.77
C THR A 73 11.63 -7.87 -1.55
N PHE A 74 11.98 -9.10 -1.16
CA PHE A 74 12.87 -9.34 -0.03
C PHE A 74 14.35 -9.11 -0.38
N GLN A 75 14.69 -9.10 -1.67
CA GLN A 75 16.04 -8.82 -2.15
C GLN A 75 16.20 -7.35 -2.51
N SER A 76 15.36 -6.84 -3.42
CA SER A 76 15.35 -5.45 -3.84
C SER A 76 14.09 -5.12 -4.65
N PHE A 77 13.81 -3.84 -4.84
CA PHE A 77 12.80 -3.37 -5.78
C PHE A 77 13.24 -2.04 -6.42
N PRO A 78 12.62 -1.59 -7.52
CA PRO A 78 13.01 -0.36 -8.22
C PRO A 78 12.93 0.90 -7.36
N SER A 79 13.70 1.93 -7.73
CA SER A 79 13.68 3.22 -7.03
C SER A 79 12.55 4.12 -7.50
N ALA A 80 11.88 4.77 -6.56
CA ALA A 80 10.83 5.74 -6.82
C ALA A 80 10.70 6.78 -5.71
N ASN A 81 9.98 7.88 -5.99
CA ASN A 81 9.68 8.92 -4.98
C ASN A 81 8.65 8.46 -3.96
N ALA A 82 7.78 7.54 -4.35
CA ALA A 82 6.89 6.85 -3.43
C ALA A 82 6.93 5.34 -3.64
N ILE A 83 6.76 4.61 -2.54
CA ILE A 83 6.57 3.17 -2.57
C ILE A 83 5.19 2.88 -2.01
N PHE A 84 4.41 2.12 -2.75
CA PHE A 84 3.07 1.72 -2.38
C PHE A 84 3.07 0.24 -2.00
N PHE A 85 2.49 -0.06 -0.84
CA PHE A 85 2.22 -1.43 -0.42
C PHE A 85 0.73 -1.62 -0.15
N LYS A 86 0.21 -2.75 -0.61
CA LYS A 86 -1.13 -3.21 -0.26
C LYS A 86 -1.02 -4.45 0.62
N ARG A 87 -1.52 -4.38 1.85
CA ARG A 87 -1.54 -5.51 2.81
C ARG A 87 -0.18 -6.13 3.11
N SER A 88 0.88 -5.35 2.95
CA SER A 88 2.26 -5.79 3.15
C SER A 88 3.12 -4.59 3.54
N TYR A 89 4.33 -4.85 4.00
CA TYR A 89 5.35 -3.84 4.29
C TYR A 89 6.73 -4.47 4.32
N SER A 90 7.75 -3.74 3.84
CA SER A 90 9.15 -4.10 3.98
C SER A 90 9.97 -2.94 4.56
N LYS A 91 10.87 -3.24 5.51
CA LYS A 91 11.80 -2.25 6.09
C LYS A 91 12.74 -1.63 5.04
N GLN A 92 12.95 -2.31 3.90
CA GLN A 92 13.70 -1.79 2.76
C GLN A 92 12.97 -0.63 2.03
N GLY A 93 11.73 -0.33 2.42
CA GLY A 93 10.93 0.80 1.93
C GLY A 93 11.54 2.18 2.23
N ARG A 94 12.42 2.29 3.22
CA ARG A 94 13.06 3.56 3.56
C ARG A 94 14.15 3.89 2.55
N ARG A 95 13.93 4.94 1.76
CA ARG A 95 14.94 5.55 0.88
C ARG A 95 15.01 7.05 1.15
N GLU A 96 16.18 7.65 0.91
CA GLU A 96 16.37 9.10 1.11
C GLU A 96 15.31 9.90 0.34
N GLY A 97 14.49 10.65 1.08
CA GLY A 97 13.50 11.59 0.55
C GLY A 97 12.22 10.99 -0.03
N GLY A 98 12.05 9.67 -0.02
CA GLY A 98 10.84 9.01 -0.53
C GLY A 98 9.81 8.70 0.56
N LYS A 99 8.52 8.85 0.28
CA LYS A 99 7.44 8.46 1.21
C LYS A 99 6.93 7.04 0.94
N VAL A 100 6.44 6.37 1.97
CA VAL A 100 5.76 5.08 1.83
C VAL A 100 4.25 5.29 2.00
N ILE A 101 3.48 4.68 1.12
CA ILE A 101 2.02 4.67 1.14
C ILE A 101 1.58 3.23 1.37
N ILE A 102 0.75 3.00 2.38
CA ILE A 102 0.26 1.66 2.72
C ILE A 102 -1.26 1.71 2.77
N ILE A 103 -1.92 0.72 2.15
CA ILE A 103 -3.33 0.46 2.38
C ILE A 103 -3.46 -0.87 3.10
N ASP A 104 -3.87 -0.81 4.36
CA ASP A 104 -4.06 -2.00 5.19
C ASP A 104 -5.12 -1.80 6.28
N ILE A 105 -5.51 -2.89 6.93
CA ILE A 105 -6.39 -2.81 8.11
C ILE A 105 -5.56 -2.29 9.29
N VAL A 106 -6.13 -1.31 10.00
CA VAL A 106 -5.62 -0.83 11.29
C VAL A 106 -6.70 -1.14 12.31
N VAL A 107 -6.36 -1.97 13.29
CA VAL A 107 -7.29 -2.39 14.36
C VAL A 107 -7.21 -1.36 15.49
N ASP A 108 -8.32 -0.68 15.78
CA ASP A 108 -8.40 0.31 16.86
C ASP A 108 -9.70 0.12 17.65
N GLY A 109 -9.66 -0.80 18.62
CA GLY A 109 -10.84 -1.16 19.41
C GLY A 109 -11.44 -0.04 20.27
N ASP A 110 -10.72 1.08 20.44
CA ASP A 110 -11.23 2.24 21.18
C ASP A 110 -11.94 3.25 20.27
N LYS A 111 -11.58 3.30 18.98
CA LYS A 111 -12.16 4.24 18.00
C LYS A 111 -13.17 3.59 17.05
N ASP A 112 -13.03 2.29 16.80
CA ASP A 112 -13.91 1.55 15.90
C ASP A 112 -15.26 1.24 16.57
N GLU A 113 -16.34 1.20 15.79
CA GLU A 113 -17.61 0.63 16.25
C GLU A 113 -17.44 -0.87 16.55
N HIS A 114 -18.29 -1.41 17.42
CA HIS A 114 -18.19 -2.79 17.88
C HIS A 114 -18.18 -3.81 16.71
N ASP A 115 -19.15 -3.69 15.79
CA ASP A 115 -19.28 -4.58 14.63
C ASP A 115 -18.08 -4.47 13.67
N ILE A 116 -17.50 -3.27 13.54
CA ILE A 116 -16.29 -3.04 12.73
C ILE A 116 -15.09 -3.73 13.39
N THR A 117 -14.96 -3.59 14.71
CA THR A 117 -13.90 -4.24 15.49
C THR A 117 -13.97 -5.76 15.34
N GLU A 118 -15.14 -6.36 15.54
CA GLU A 118 -15.33 -7.81 15.36
C GLU A 118 -14.95 -8.27 13.95
N THR A 119 -15.37 -7.52 12.92
CA THR A 119 -15.04 -7.85 11.53
C THR A 119 -13.54 -7.78 11.27
N LYS A 120 -12.85 -6.75 11.79
CA LYS A 120 -11.38 -6.63 11.67
C LYS A 120 -10.66 -7.78 12.40
N LEU A 121 -11.15 -8.21 13.55
CA LEU A 121 -10.60 -9.37 14.28
C LEU A 121 -10.83 -10.69 13.53
N VAL A 122 -11.98 -10.85 12.87
CA VAL A 122 -12.20 -11.99 11.96
C VAL A 122 -11.20 -11.97 10.81
N CYS A 123 -10.91 -10.80 10.22
CA CYS A 123 -9.85 -10.65 9.22
C CYS A 123 -8.47 -11.03 9.77
N ASP A 124 -8.15 -10.68 11.01
CA ASP A 124 -6.90 -11.07 11.67
C ASP A 124 -6.76 -12.59 11.79
N ILE A 125 -7.82 -13.29 12.21
CA ILE A 125 -7.85 -14.76 12.23
C ILE A 125 -7.60 -15.35 10.83
N PHE A 126 -8.24 -14.80 9.79
CA PHE A 126 -7.99 -15.22 8.41
C PHE A 126 -6.53 -15.02 8.00
N MET A 127 -5.90 -13.90 8.38
CA MET A 127 -4.50 -13.63 8.08
C MET A 127 -3.55 -14.60 8.78
N MET A 128 -3.84 -14.95 10.03
CA MET A 128 -3.07 -15.94 10.78
C MET A 128 -3.13 -17.33 10.09
N VAL A 129 -4.32 -17.76 9.67
CA VAL A 129 -4.54 -19.08 9.08
C VAL A 129 -4.00 -19.18 7.65
N LEU A 130 -4.20 -18.15 6.82
CA LEU A 130 -3.91 -18.22 5.38
C LEU A 130 -2.52 -17.74 4.99
N ALA A 131 -1.94 -16.82 5.76
CA ALA A 131 -0.71 -16.12 5.37
C ALA A 131 0.33 -16.04 6.50
N THR A 132 0.09 -16.70 7.65
CA THR A 132 0.90 -16.54 8.88
C THR A 132 1.10 -15.07 9.28
N GLY A 133 0.19 -14.20 8.81
CA GLY A 133 0.21 -12.77 9.03
C GLY A 133 -0.67 -12.39 10.20
N ARG A 134 -0.79 -11.08 10.41
CA ARG A 134 -1.73 -10.49 11.36
C ARG A 134 -2.04 -9.07 10.95
N GLU A 135 -3.25 -8.64 11.26
CA GLU A 135 -3.63 -7.24 11.23
C GLU A 135 -3.00 -6.53 12.44
N ARG A 136 -2.73 -5.22 12.33
CA ARG A 136 -1.95 -4.48 13.32
C ARG A 136 -2.73 -3.31 13.89
N SER A 137 -2.49 -3.01 15.15
CA SER A 137 -2.95 -1.75 15.73
C SER A 137 -2.07 -0.57 15.30
N GLU A 138 -2.55 0.65 15.50
CA GLU A 138 -1.77 1.87 15.23
C GLU A 138 -0.42 1.87 15.98
N LYS A 139 -0.40 1.47 17.26
CA LYS A 139 0.82 1.40 18.08
C LYS A 139 1.86 0.43 17.51
N GLU A 140 1.41 -0.66 16.90
CA GLU A 140 2.30 -1.65 16.31
C GLU A 140 2.86 -1.16 14.97
N TRP A 141 2.04 -0.48 14.17
CA TRP A 141 2.50 0.23 12.97
C TRP A 141 3.53 1.32 13.30
N GLU A 142 3.23 2.17 14.29
CA GLU A 142 4.14 3.20 14.78
C GLU A 142 5.51 2.60 15.15
N LYS A 143 5.52 1.53 15.96
CA LYS A 143 6.77 0.84 16.33
C LYS A 143 7.56 0.36 15.11
N ILE A 144 6.89 -0.23 14.11
CA ILE A 144 7.54 -0.69 12.87
C ILE A 144 8.17 0.48 12.11
N PHE A 145 7.46 1.61 11.98
CA PHE A 145 7.95 2.78 11.26
C PHE A 145 9.14 3.42 11.97
N LEU A 146 9.07 3.57 13.29
CA LEU A 146 10.17 4.11 14.10
C LEU A 146 11.41 3.21 14.05
N GLU A 147 11.24 1.89 14.16
CA GLU A 147 12.36 0.93 14.04
C GLU A 147 12.99 0.92 12.63
N ALA A 148 12.20 1.20 11.60
CA ALA A 148 12.72 1.37 10.24
C ALA A 148 13.42 2.75 10.08
N GLY A 149 13.23 3.66 11.02
CA GLY A 149 13.86 4.98 11.07
C GLY A 149 13.11 6.07 10.30
N PHE A 150 11.79 5.92 10.13
CA PHE A 150 10.93 6.99 9.67
C PHE A 150 10.62 7.97 10.82
N SER A 151 10.49 9.25 10.50
CA SER A 151 10.28 10.31 11.49
C SER A 151 8.79 10.56 11.80
N HIS A 152 7.92 10.38 10.80
CA HIS A 152 6.50 10.74 10.92
C HIS A 152 5.61 9.80 10.12
N TYR A 153 4.38 9.63 10.57
CA TYR A 153 3.34 8.91 9.85
C TYR A 153 1.97 9.57 10.04
N LYS A 154 1.06 9.32 9.10
CA LYS A 154 -0.33 9.76 9.15
C LYS A 154 -1.25 8.61 8.75
N ILE A 155 -2.24 8.30 9.58
CA ILE A 155 -3.27 7.30 9.29
C ILE A 155 -4.58 8.01 8.99
N THR A 156 -5.15 7.74 7.82
CA THR A 156 -6.48 8.21 7.40
C THR A 156 -7.42 7.01 7.33
N PRO A 157 -8.38 6.86 8.25
CA PRO A 157 -9.33 5.74 8.26
C PRO A 157 -10.43 5.93 7.19
N ASN A 158 -11.41 5.02 7.20
CA ASN A 158 -12.67 5.08 6.44
C ASN A 158 -12.59 4.72 4.94
N PHE A 159 -11.74 3.76 4.58
CA PHE A 159 -11.74 3.13 3.25
C PHE A 159 -12.33 1.71 3.31
N GLY A 160 -13.56 1.62 3.81
CA GLY A 160 -14.16 0.36 4.25
C GLY A 160 -13.53 -0.10 5.57
N LEU A 161 -13.02 -1.34 5.62
CA LEU A 161 -12.29 -1.85 6.79
C LEU A 161 -10.82 -1.39 6.83
N ARG A 162 -10.34 -0.74 5.77
CA ARG A 162 -8.93 -0.38 5.59
C ARG A 162 -8.69 1.10 5.90
N SER A 163 -7.44 1.40 6.18
CA SER A 163 -6.91 2.74 6.35
C SER A 163 -5.82 3.01 5.31
N LEU A 164 -5.67 4.28 4.95
CA LEU A 164 -4.52 4.78 4.20
C LEU A 164 -3.47 5.28 5.18
N ILE A 165 -2.27 4.74 5.12
CA ILE A 165 -1.15 5.12 5.98
C ILE A 165 -0.07 5.76 5.10
N GLU A 166 0.30 6.99 5.42
CA GLU A 166 1.44 7.69 4.83
C GLU A 166 2.59 7.68 5.83
N VAL A 167 3.79 7.32 5.38
CA VAL A 167 4.99 7.25 6.22
C VAL A 167 6.10 8.07 5.57
N TYR A 168 6.72 8.95 6.34
CA TYR A 168 7.68 9.96 5.86
C TYR A 168 9.06 9.77 6.51
N PRO A 169 10.16 9.95 5.76
CA PRO A 169 11.53 9.82 6.27
C PRO A 169 11.81 10.62 7.53
#